data_AF-A0A1E3WDQ7-F1
#
_entry.id   AF-A0A1E3WDQ7-F1
#
_cell.length_a   1.000
_cell.length_b   1.000
_cell.length_c   1.000
_cell.angle_alpha   90.00
_cell.angle_beta   90.00
_cell.angle_gamma   90.00
#
_symmetry.space_group_name_H-M   'P 1'
#
loop_
_entity.id
_entity.type
_entity.pdbx_description
1 polymer ?
#
loop_
_entity_poly.entity_id
_entity_poly.type
_entity_poly.pdbx_seq_one_letter_code
_entity_poly.pdbx_strand_id
1 'polypeptide(L)'
;MSRVSNLKQTFIDIRSNKFFETFVIAVIIISALKVGMGTYPLGPRLTSALLMLDYAVTVFFLVEILVRIAAEHSLRRFFSNGWNVFDFLIVTASLIPIDQSEMALLGRLLRIFRVLRLVSIIPECARPAE
;
A
#
# COMPACT_ATOMS: atom_id res chain seq x y z
N MET A 1 -14.07 -2.96 22.01
CA MET A 1 -14.56 -2.67 20.64
C MET A 1 -14.44 -1.18 20.25
N SER A 2 -14.74 -0.21 21.13
CA SER A 2 -14.69 1.23 20.79
C SER A 2 -13.32 1.78 20.36
N ARG A 3 -12.21 1.28 20.93
CA ARG A 3 -10.87 1.80 20.59
C ARG A 3 -10.43 1.44 19.18
N VAL A 4 -10.66 0.20 18.75
CA VAL A 4 -10.22 -0.28 17.42
C VAL A 4 -11.04 0.34 16.30
N SER A 5 -12.35 0.55 16.52
CA SER A 5 -13.20 1.27 15.57
C SER A 5 -12.78 2.74 15.41
N ASN A 6 -12.37 3.40 16.49
CA ASN A 6 -11.87 4.77 16.44
C ASN A 6 -10.55 4.86 15.66
N LEU A 7 -9.61 3.92 15.89
CA LEU A 7 -8.37 3.83 15.11
C LEU A 7 -8.68 3.62 13.63
N LYS A 8 -9.56 2.66 13.30
CA LYS A 8 -9.98 2.42 11.91
C LYS A 8 -10.48 3.71 11.25
N GLN A 9 -11.34 4.46 11.93
CA GLN A 9 -11.89 5.71 11.40
C GLN A 9 -10.80 6.76 11.16
N THR A 10 -9.87 6.94 12.11
CA THR A 10 -8.75 7.87 11.94
C THR A 10 -7.87 7.51 10.73
N PHE A 11 -7.59 6.22 10.50
CA PHE A 11 -6.84 5.80 9.31
C PHE A 11 -7.62 6.07 8.01
N ILE A 12 -8.94 5.86 8.01
CA ILE A 12 -9.81 6.20 6.87
C ILE A 12 -9.80 7.71 6.61
N ASP A 13 -9.87 8.54 7.65
CA ASP A 13 -9.87 9.99 7.53
C ASP A 13 -8.52 10.51 7.00
N ILE A 14 -7.40 9.95 7.47
CA ILE A 14 -6.05 10.27 6.97
C ILE A 14 -5.92 9.86 5.50
N ARG A 15 -6.39 8.66 5.16
CA ARG A 15 -6.28 8.09 3.81
C ARG A 15 -7.18 8.79 2.79
N SER A 16 -8.39 9.19 3.19
CA SER A 16 -9.35 9.89 2.33
C SER A 16 -8.99 11.36 2.09
N ASN A 17 -7.97 11.87 2.77
CA ASN A 17 -7.44 13.19 2.51
C ASN A 17 -6.73 13.21 1.15
N LYS A 18 -7.25 14.01 0.21
CA LYS A 18 -6.65 14.23 -1.12
C LYS A 18 -5.17 14.59 -1.08
N PHE A 19 -4.72 15.29 -0.04
CA PHE A 19 -3.31 15.62 0.14
C PHE A 19 -2.46 14.37 0.38
N PHE A 20 -2.91 13.48 1.26
CA PHE A 20 -2.22 12.23 1.54
C PHE A 20 -2.24 11.29 0.33
N GLU A 21 -3.38 11.20 -0.35
CA GLU A 21 -3.52 10.44 -1.59
C GLU A 21 -2.54 10.94 -2.67
N THR A 22 -2.51 12.25 -2.91
CA THR A 22 -1.58 12.88 -3.88
C THR A 22 -0.12 12.66 -3.47
N PHE A 23 0.19 12.73 -2.18
CA PHE A 23 1.53 12.45 -1.66
C PHE A 23 1.96 11.00 -1.94
N VAL A 24 1.11 10.02 -1.64
CA VAL A 24 1.38 8.60 -1.91
C VAL A 24 1.57 8.35 -3.41
N ILE A 25 0.70 8.93 -4.25
CA ILE A 25 0.80 8.85 -5.71
C ILE A 25 2.13 9.44 -6.19
N ALA A 26 2.52 10.62 -5.69
CA ALA A 26 3.77 11.26 -6.05
C ALA A 26 4.99 10.39 -5.69
N VAL A 27 5.01 9.79 -4.50
CA VAL A 27 6.07 8.86 -4.09
C VAL A 27 6.15 7.67 -5.04
N ILE A 28 5.02 7.06 -5.39
CA ILE A 28 4.96 5.92 -6.34
C ILE A 28 5.49 6.32 -7.72
N ILE A 29 5.07 7.46 -8.26
CA ILE A 29 5.48 7.94 -9.58
C ILE A 29 6.98 8.24 -9.59
N ILE A 30 7.49 8.96 -8.59
CA ILE A 30 8.92 9.31 -8.50
C ILE A 30 9.77 8.04 -8.38
N SER A 31 9.34 7.08 -7.56
CA SER A 31 10.02 5.79 -7.42
C SER A 31 9.99 4.96 -8.71
N ALA A 32 8.91 5.04 -9.51
CA ALA A 32 8.82 4.38 -10.81
C ALA A 32 9.72 5.06 -11.85
N LEU A 33 9.73 6.40 -11.90
CA LEU A 33 10.58 7.20 -12.79
C LEU A 33 12.06 6.93 -12.54
N LYS A 34 12.49 6.84 -11.27
CA LYS A 34 13.86 6.48 -10.90
C LYS A 34 14.33 5.21 -11.60
N VAL A 35 13.47 4.20 -11.69
CA VAL A 35 13.86 2.93 -12.31
C VAL A 35 13.76 2.97 -13.83
N GLY A 36 12.76 3.66 -14.38
CA GLY A 36 12.60 3.82 -15.83
C GLY A 36 13.73 4.62 -16.48
N MET A 37 14.31 5.56 -15.73
CA MET A 37 15.37 6.43 -16.25
C MET A 37 16.73 5.74 -16.40
N GLY A 38 16.97 4.56 -15.83
CA GLY A 38 18.13 3.68 -16.06
C GLY A 38 19.54 4.23 -15.79
N THR A 39 19.75 5.54 -15.74
CA THR A 39 21.05 6.16 -16.04
C THR A 39 21.26 7.54 -15.42
N TYR A 40 20.30 8.07 -14.65
CA TYR A 40 20.51 9.29 -13.85
C TYR A 40 20.78 8.93 -12.40
N PRO A 41 22.01 9.14 -11.88
CA PRO A 41 22.30 8.94 -10.48
C PRO A 41 21.57 10.02 -9.67
N LEU A 42 20.36 9.72 -9.20
CA LEU A 42 19.77 10.49 -8.10
C LEU A 42 20.76 10.42 -6.95
N GLY A 43 21.13 11.59 -6.40
CA GLY A 43 22.11 11.68 -5.32
C GLY A 43 21.80 10.67 -4.19
N PRO A 44 22.82 10.12 -3.50
CA PRO A 44 22.63 9.05 -2.51
C PRO A 44 21.57 9.36 -1.46
N ARG A 45 21.46 10.64 -1.07
CA ARG A 45 20.47 11.15 -0.12
C ARG A 45 19.03 11.01 -0.63
N LEU A 46 18.77 11.41 -1.88
CA LEU A 46 17.43 11.37 -2.46
C LEU A 46 16.98 9.92 -2.72
N THR A 47 17.90 9.08 -3.21
CA THR A 47 17.64 7.65 -3.37
C THR A 47 17.25 6.98 -2.05
N SER A 48 17.98 7.27 -0.97
CA SER A 48 17.68 6.72 0.36
C SER A 48 16.36 7.26 0.92
N ALA A 49 16.10 8.55 0.73
CA ALA A 49 14.84 9.17 1.17
C ALA A 49 13.63 8.55 0.45
N LEU A 50 13.69 8.37 -0.87
CA LEU A 50 12.60 7.76 -1.64
C LEU A 50 12.34 6.30 -1.23
N LEU A 51 13.40 5.53 -0.98
CA LEU A 51 13.27 4.17 -0.43
C LEU A 51 12.62 4.16 0.95
N MET A 52 13.01 5.09 1.82
CA MET A 52 12.42 5.24 3.15
C MET A 52 10.95 5.63 3.07
N LEU A 53 10.58 6.55 2.16
CA LEU A 53 9.20 6.96 1.93
C LEU A 53 8.35 5.82 1.37
N ASP A 54 8.85 5.07 0.38
CA ASP A 54 8.19 3.89 -0.16
C ASP A 54 7.89 2.85 0.94
N TYR A 55 8.87 2.62 1.81
CA TYR A 55 8.73 1.71 2.93
C TYR A 55 7.73 2.23 3.95
N ALA A 56 7.80 3.51 4.32
CA ALA A 56 6.86 4.15 5.25
C ALA A 56 5.41 4.05 4.76
N VAL A 57 5.15 4.31 3.48
CA VAL A 57 3.83 4.16 2.86
C VAL A 57 3.36 2.70 2.93
N THR A 58 4.24 1.76 2.63
CA THR A 58 3.91 0.33 2.69
C THR A 58 3.56 -0.12 4.11
N VAL A 59 4.33 0.32 5.10
CA VAL A 59 4.07 0.05 6.52
C VAL A 59 2.77 0.71 6.98
N PHE A 60 2.46 1.91 6.51
CA PHE A 60 1.18 2.57 6.81
C PHE A 60 -0.01 1.71 6.38
N PHE A 61 -0.03 1.24 5.13
CA PHE A 61 -1.09 0.36 4.62
C PHE A 61 -1.10 -1.01 5.30
N LEU A 62 0.06 -1.52 5.72
CA LEU A 62 0.15 -2.73 6.54
C LEU A 62 -0.53 -2.54 7.91
N VAL A 63 -0.27 -1.43 8.59
CA VAL A 63 -0.92 -1.15 9.86
C VAL A 63 -2.43 -0.96 9.65
N GLU A 64 -2.83 -0.28 8.58
CA GLU A 64 -4.24 -0.09 8.24
C GLU A 64 -4.99 -1.41 8.08
N ILE A 65 -4.43 -2.36 7.31
CA ILE A 65 -5.09 -3.66 7.11
C ILE A 65 -5.09 -4.50 8.40
N LEU A 66 -4.04 -4.41 9.22
CA LEU A 66 -4.02 -5.07 10.53
C LEU A 66 -5.09 -4.50 11.47
N VAL A 67 -5.29 -3.18 11.48
CA VAL A 67 -6.36 -2.52 12.23
C VAL A 67 -7.72 -2.95 11.70
N ARG A 68 -7.89 -3.07 10.38
CA ARG A 68 -9.13 -3.55 9.75
C ARG A 68 -9.44 -5.00 10.13
N ILE A 69 -8.44 -5.87 10.13
CA ILE A 69 -8.54 -7.27 10.60
C ILE A 69 -8.90 -7.32 12.08
N ALA A 70 -8.26 -6.50 12.92
CA ALA A 70 -8.53 -6.43 14.36
C ALA A 70 -9.90 -5.84 14.71
N ALA A 71 -10.45 -4.99 13.83
CA ALA A 71 -11.80 -4.46 13.95
C ALA A 71 -12.87 -5.49 13.56
N GLU A 72 -12.52 -6.45 12.70
CA GLU A 72 -13.41 -7.53 12.29
C GLU A 72 -13.50 -8.59 13.40
N HIS A 73 -14.71 -9.00 13.76
CA HIS A 73 -14.92 -9.99 14.84
C HIS A 73 -14.45 -11.41 14.49
N SER A 74 -14.14 -11.66 13.20
CA SER A 74 -13.93 -12.99 12.64
C SER A 74 -12.97 -12.94 11.45
N LEU A 75 -11.82 -13.62 11.58
CA LEU A 75 -10.89 -13.82 10.46
C LEU A 75 -11.55 -14.56 9.30
N ARG A 76 -12.47 -15.51 9.58
CA ARG A 76 -13.20 -16.23 8.53
C ARG A 76 -14.06 -15.29 7.68
N ARG A 77 -14.68 -14.28 8.29
CA ARG A 77 -15.45 -13.25 7.57
C ARG A 77 -14.54 -12.33 6.77
N PHE A 78 -13.35 -12.03 7.29
CA PHE A 78 -12.34 -11.25 6.58
C PHE A 78 -11.85 -11.97 5.30
N PHE A 79 -11.45 -13.24 5.42
CA PHE A 79 -10.98 -14.04 4.28
C PHE A 79 -12.09 -14.50 3.31
N SER A 80 -13.36 -14.44 3.73
CA SER A 80 -14.49 -14.68 2.83
C SER A 80 -14.72 -13.52 1.86
N ASN A 81 -14.19 -12.32 2.15
CA ASN A 81 -14.30 -11.17 1.27
C ASN A 81 -13.07 -11.11 0.34
N GLY A 82 -13.27 -11.35 -0.97
CA GLY A 82 -12.20 -11.34 -1.96
C GLY A 82 -11.40 -10.03 -1.99
N TRP A 83 -12.01 -8.89 -1.68
CA TRP A 83 -11.32 -7.60 -1.64
C TRP A 83 -10.35 -7.48 -0.46
N ASN A 84 -10.70 -8.04 0.70
CA ASN A 84 -9.84 -8.07 1.87
C ASN A 84 -8.63 -8.99 1.66
N VAL A 85 -8.86 -10.14 1.00
CA VAL A 85 -7.79 -11.07 0.62
C VAL A 85 -6.85 -10.43 -0.41
N PHE A 86 -7.41 -9.73 -1.39
CA PHE A 86 -6.63 -8.98 -2.37
C PHE A 86 -5.74 -7.93 -1.68
N ASP A 87 -6.31 -7.10 -0.81
CA ASP A 87 -5.56 -6.08 -0.06
C ASP A 87 -4.42 -6.70 0.76
N PHE A 88 -4.68 -7.82 1.45
CA PHE A 88 -3.66 -8.56 2.22
C PHE A 88 -2.53 -9.10 1.34
N LEU A 89 -2.88 -9.66 0.17
CA LEU A 89 -1.90 -10.18 -0.78
C LEU A 89 -1.04 -9.06 -1.37
N ILE A 90 -1.63 -7.91 -1.71
CA ILE A 90 -0.91 -6.75 -2.25
C ILE A 90 0.08 -6.19 -1.24
N VAL A 91 -0.34 -6.03 0.02
CA VAL A 91 0.52 -5.52 1.09
C VAL A 91 1.66 -6.50 1.36
N THR A 92 1.38 -7.79 1.54
CA THR A 92 2.39 -8.81 1.82
C THR A 92 3.39 -9.00 0.67
N ALA A 93 2.93 -8.98 -0.58
CA ALA A 93 3.80 -9.01 -1.75
C ALA A 93 4.70 -7.76 -1.82
N SER A 94 4.21 -6.59 -1.39
CA SER A 94 5.00 -5.34 -1.38
C SER A 94 6.11 -5.31 -0.31
N LEU A 95 6.04 -6.18 0.71
CA LEU A 95 7.08 -6.28 1.75
C LEU A 95 8.33 -7.04 1.27
N ILE A 96 8.24 -7.81 0.19
CA ILE A 96 9.36 -8.63 -0.29
C ILE A 96 10.38 -7.74 -1.01
N PRO A 97 11.61 -7.61 -0.49
CA PRO A 97 12.67 -6.90 -1.21
C PRO A 97 13.11 -7.76 -2.40
N ILE A 98 12.97 -7.22 -3.61
CA ILE A 98 13.42 -7.92 -4.83
C ILE A 98 14.79 -7.40 -5.22
N ASP A 99 15.78 -8.27 -5.14
CA ASP A 99 17.13 -8.00 -5.65
C ASP A 99 17.17 -8.21 -7.18
N GLN A 100 17.97 -7.40 -7.88
CA GLN A 100 17.80 -7.13 -9.30
C GLN A 100 18.45 -8.16 -10.23
N SER A 101 19.25 -9.09 -9.71
CA SER A 101 20.11 -9.95 -10.55
C SER A 101 19.37 -11.10 -11.25
N GLU A 102 18.40 -11.76 -10.60
CA GLU A 102 17.61 -12.84 -11.24
C GLU A 102 16.09 -12.57 -11.26
N MET A 103 15.61 -11.60 -10.47
CA MET A 103 14.19 -11.37 -10.22
C MET A 103 13.66 -10.09 -10.89
N ALA A 104 14.26 -9.67 -12.01
CA ALA A 104 13.87 -8.44 -12.71
C ALA A 104 12.38 -8.38 -13.08
N LEU A 105 11.77 -9.53 -13.41
CA LEU A 105 10.33 -9.63 -13.68
C LEU A 105 9.48 -9.42 -12.43
N LEU A 106 9.85 -10.03 -11.31
CA LEU A 106 9.16 -9.81 -10.03
C LEU A 106 9.28 -8.34 -9.59
N GLY A 107 10.44 -7.71 -9.80
CA GLY A 107 10.65 -6.30 -9.53
C GLY A 107 9.73 -5.38 -10.36
N ARG A 108 9.37 -5.78 -11.59
CA ARG A 108 8.37 -5.07 -12.42
C ARG A 108 6.96 -5.30 -11.91
N LEU A 109 6.61 -6.54 -11.55
CA LEU A 109 5.29 -6.88 -11.00
C LEU A 109 5.02 -6.19 -9.66
N LEU A 110 6.00 -6.14 -8.76
CA LEU A 110 5.88 -5.41 -7.50
C LEU A 110 5.59 -3.92 -7.68
N ARG A 111 6.10 -3.29 -8.75
CA ARG A 111 5.77 -1.89 -9.07
C ARG A 111 4.32 -1.72 -9.48
N ILE A 112 3.75 -2.68 -10.18
CA ILE A 112 2.32 -2.66 -10.54
C ILE A 112 1.48 -2.81 -9.27
N PHE A 113 1.86 -3.69 -8.35
CA PHE A 113 1.16 -3.83 -7.05
C PHE A 113 1.16 -2.53 -6.24
N ARG A 114 2.24 -1.73 -6.33
CA ARG A 114 2.30 -0.40 -5.69
C ARG A 114 1.30 0.61 -6.27
N VAL A 115 0.85 0.45 -7.50
CA VAL A 115 -0.23 1.27 -8.07
C VAL A 115 -1.59 0.67 -7.73
N LEU A 116 -1.70 -0.66 -7.74
CA LEU A 116 -2.94 -1.38 -7.41
C LEU A 116 -3.40 -1.17 -5.97
N ARG A 117 -2.48 -0.92 -5.02
CA ARG A 117 -2.84 -0.50 -3.66
C ARG A 117 -3.65 0.80 -3.61
N LEU A 118 -3.59 1.67 -4.62
CA LEU A 118 -4.50 2.84 -4.70
C LEU A 118 -5.92 2.42 -5.07
N VAL A 119 -6.06 1.39 -5.89
CA VAL A 119 -7.38 0.84 -6.28
C VAL A 119 -8.00 0.09 -5.09
N SER A 120 -7.19 -0.56 -4.25
CA SER A 120 -7.66 -1.21 -3.01
C SER A 120 -8.08 -0.24 -1.90
N ILE A 121 -7.95 1.08 -2.10
CA ILE A 121 -8.48 2.13 -1.20
C ILE A 121 -10.01 2.26 -1.33
N ILE A 122 -10.57 1.86 -2.47
CA ILE A 122 -11.97 2.11 -2.85
C ILE A 122 -13.03 1.12 -2.27
N PRO A 123 -12.74 -0.05 -1.64
CA PRO A 123 -13.75 -1.08 -1.42
C PRO A 123 -14.82 -0.73 -0.37
N GLU A 124 -14.80 0.46 0.24
CA GLU A 124 -15.92 0.95 1.06
C GLU A 124 -17.09 1.50 0.23
N CYS A 125 -16.91 1.81 -1.07
CA CYS A 125 -17.97 2.31 -1.95
C CYS A 125 -18.65 1.21 -2.81
N ALA A 126 -18.03 0.03 -2.92
CA ALA A 126 -18.59 -1.10 -3.69
C ALA A 126 -19.51 -2.02 -2.85
N ARG A 127 -19.97 -1.55 -1.69
CA ARG A 127 -20.97 -2.25 -0.88
C ARG A 127 -22.35 -1.67 -1.25
N PRO A 128 -23.15 -2.29 -2.12
CA PRO A 128 -24.58 -2.00 -2.11
C PRO A 128 -25.06 -2.28 -0.69
N ALA A 129 -25.74 -1.29 -0.11
CA ALA A 129 -26.40 -1.46 1.17
C ALA A 129 -27.40 -2.61 1.02
N GLU A 130 -27.17 -3.70 1.74
CA GLU A 130 -28.21 -4.67 2.06
C GLU A 130 -28.80 -4.31 3.42
#